data_AF-A0A8H4PD16-F1
#
_entry.id   AF-A0A8H4PD16-F1
#
_cell.length_a   1.000
_cell.length_b   1.000
_cell.length_c   1.000
_cell.angle_alpha   90.00
_cell.angle_beta   90.00
_cell.angle_gamma   90.00
#
_symmetry.space_group_name_H-M   'P 1'
#
loop_
_entity.id
_entity.type
_entity.pdbx_description
1 polymer ?
#
loop_
_entity_poly.entity_id
_entity_poly.type
_entity_poly.pdbx_seq_one_letter_code
_entity_poly.pdbx_strand_id
1 'polypeptide(L)'
;MMPLGAPLSENSHFLRATMHNEAVRADPPEIYSWYIFALTAAACLGGMLFGWDTGAIGGILAMAPVQLRFGYANHSPKVKSTMEQNIVSTLQAGCFSLASSLAR
;
A
#
# COMPACT_ATOMS: atom_id res chain seq x y z
N MET A 1 11.67 -27.19 -2.38
CA MET A 1 11.44 -27.70 -1.02
C MET A 1 12.37 -26.95 -0.08
N MET A 2 11.87 -25.90 0.56
CA MET A 2 12.65 -25.02 1.44
C MET A 2 12.38 -25.45 2.89
N PRO A 3 13.42 -25.60 3.74
CA PRO A 3 13.35 -26.45 4.93
C PRO A 3 12.41 -25.87 6.01
N LEU A 4 11.47 -26.72 6.46
CA LEU A 4 10.78 -26.59 7.74
C LEU A 4 11.82 -26.70 8.87
N GLY A 5 11.89 -25.73 9.78
CA GLY A 5 12.53 -25.94 11.07
C GLY A 5 13.44 -24.81 11.59
N ALA A 6 12.92 -23.61 11.74
CA ALA A 6 13.45 -22.68 12.75
C ALA A 6 12.33 -22.42 13.77
N PRO A 7 12.45 -22.87 15.03
CA PRO A 7 11.43 -22.65 16.04
C PRO A 7 11.53 -21.20 16.53
N LEU A 8 10.57 -20.35 16.13
CA LEU A 8 10.28 -19.14 16.91
C LEU A 8 9.27 -19.50 18.02
N SER A 9 9.58 -20.49 18.86
CA SER A 9 8.74 -20.87 20.00
C SER A 9 8.92 -19.97 21.22
N GLU A 10 9.90 -19.06 21.22
CA GLU A 10 10.22 -18.19 22.37
C GLU A 10 9.28 -16.97 22.50
N ASN A 11 8.58 -16.55 21.43
CA ASN A 11 7.76 -15.32 21.41
C ASN A 11 6.24 -15.56 21.47
N SER A 12 5.80 -16.81 21.58
CA SER A 12 4.36 -17.16 21.65
C SER A 12 3.66 -16.57 22.88
N HIS A 13 4.40 -16.36 23.97
CA HIS A 13 3.91 -15.68 25.18
C HIS A 13 3.73 -14.17 24.99
N PHE A 14 4.63 -13.51 24.27
CA PHE A 14 4.53 -12.08 23.99
C PHE A 14 3.37 -11.78 23.03
N LEU A 15 3.23 -12.60 21.98
CA LEU A 15 2.11 -12.50 21.03
C LEU A 15 0.75 -12.71 21.70
N ARG A 16 0.63 -13.69 22.62
CA ARG A 16 -0.60 -13.91 23.41
C ARG A 16 -0.85 -12.83 24.47
N ALA A 17 0.20 -12.19 24.99
CA ALA A 17 0.07 -11.10 25.96
C ALA A 17 -0.38 -9.78 25.31
N THR A 18 0.13 -9.47 24.10
CA THR A 18 -0.23 -8.25 23.37
C THR A 18 -1.53 -8.39 22.58
N MET A 19 -1.86 -9.60 22.10
CA MET A 19 -3.10 -9.88 21.35
C MET A 19 -4.14 -10.55 22.26
N HIS A 20 -5.01 -9.75 22.88
CA HIS A 20 -6.13 -10.23 23.71
C HIS A 20 -7.32 -10.78 22.89
N ASN A 21 -7.11 -11.12 21.62
CA ASN A 21 -8.17 -11.49 20.69
C ASN A 21 -8.48 -13.00 20.78
N GLU A 22 -9.75 -13.38 20.94
CA GLU A 22 -10.23 -14.77 20.98
C GLU A 22 -9.89 -15.55 19.69
N ALA A 23 -9.68 -14.85 18.56
CA ALA A 23 -9.23 -15.46 17.30
C ALA A 23 -7.90 -16.24 17.45
N VAL A 24 -6.98 -15.74 18.27
CA VAL A 24 -5.66 -16.36 18.53
C VAL A 24 -5.76 -17.71 19.25
N ARG A 25 -6.91 -18.00 19.88
CA ARG A 25 -7.17 -19.26 20.60
C ARG A 25 -7.79 -20.34 19.71
N ALA A 26 -8.45 -19.95 18.61
CA ALA A 26 -9.10 -20.85 17.67
C ALA A 26 -8.20 -21.23 16.48
N ASP A 27 -7.15 -20.45 16.21
CA ASP A 27 -6.30 -20.60 15.03
C ASP A 27 -5.19 -21.68 15.22
N PRO A 28 -4.98 -22.57 14.23
CA PRO A 28 -3.89 -23.55 14.28
C PRO A 28 -2.50 -22.91 14.35
N PRO A 29 -1.53 -23.51 15.08
CA PRO A 29 -0.24 -22.90 15.39
C PRO A 29 0.64 -22.68 14.15
N GLU A 30 0.39 -23.38 13.02
CA GLU A 30 1.07 -23.13 11.75
C GLU A 30 0.89 -21.70 11.21
N ILE A 31 -0.17 -20.98 11.64
CA ILE A 31 -0.45 -19.60 11.21
C ILE A 31 0.56 -18.61 11.80
N TYR A 32 1.20 -18.94 12.93
CA TYR A 32 2.22 -18.11 13.59
C TYR A 32 3.64 -18.34 13.04
N SER A 33 3.75 -18.87 11.83
CA SER A 33 5.02 -19.02 11.13
C SER A 33 5.61 -17.65 10.76
N TRP A 34 6.92 -17.50 10.92
CA TRP A 34 7.65 -16.26 10.53
C TRP A 34 7.38 -15.86 9.07
N TYR A 35 7.17 -16.85 8.19
CA TYR A 35 6.84 -16.65 6.78
C TYR A 35 5.53 -15.90 6.58
N ILE A 36 4.49 -16.21 7.36
CA ILE A 36 3.18 -15.56 7.23
C ILE A 36 3.28 -14.11 7.69
N PHE A 37 3.99 -13.85 8.80
CA PHE A 37 4.28 -12.48 9.22
C PHE A 37 5.07 -11.69 8.16
N ALA A 38 6.06 -12.29 7.52
CA ALA A 38 6.83 -11.66 6.45
C ALA A 38 5.96 -11.39 5.20
N LEU A 39 5.08 -12.33 4.82
CA LEU A 39 4.13 -12.16 3.74
C LEU A 39 3.13 -11.03 4.01
N THR A 40 2.55 -11.01 5.21
CA THR A 40 1.61 -9.95 5.61
C THR A 40 2.31 -8.60 5.66
N ALA A 41 3.54 -8.52 6.19
CA ALA A 41 4.32 -7.29 6.16
C ALA A 41 4.62 -6.82 4.73
N ALA A 42 4.99 -7.74 3.83
CA ALA A 42 5.21 -7.43 2.41
C ALA A 42 3.92 -6.93 1.72
N ALA A 43 2.78 -7.54 2.01
CA ALA A 43 1.48 -7.10 1.48
C ALA A 43 1.11 -5.70 1.99
N CYS A 44 1.31 -5.43 3.30
CA CYS A 44 1.05 -4.13 3.89
C CYS A 44 1.99 -3.04 3.35
N LEU A 45 3.27 -3.36 3.11
CA LEU A 45 4.22 -2.44 2.47
C LEU A 45 3.82 -2.10 1.04
N GLY A 46 3.29 -3.07 0.28
CA GLY A 46 2.73 -2.82 -1.05
C GLY A 46 1.56 -1.82 -1.02
N GLY A 47 0.63 -1.99 -0.09
CA GLY A 47 -0.49 -1.06 0.10
C GLY A 47 -0.06 0.34 0.57
N MET A 48 0.94 0.39 1.46
CA MET A 48 1.51 1.65 1.94
C MET A 48 2.23 2.40 0.83
N LEU A 49 3.04 1.72 0.01
CA LEU A 49 3.76 2.32 -1.11
C LEU A 49 2.80 2.88 -2.16
N PHE A 50 1.74 2.14 -2.49
CA PHE A 50 0.68 2.63 -3.37
C PHE A 50 0.01 3.91 -2.83
N GLY A 51 -0.27 3.95 -1.53
CA GLY A 51 -0.82 5.13 -0.86
C GLY A 51 0.15 6.31 -0.85
N TRP A 52 1.44 6.05 -0.65
CA TRP A 52 2.49 7.06 -0.68
C TRP A 52 2.59 7.75 -2.03
N ASP A 53 2.66 6.99 -3.13
CA ASP A 53 2.79 7.55 -4.48
C ASP A 53 1.56 8.40 -4.85
N THR A 54 0.35 7.91 -4.53
CA THR A 54 -0.90 8.63 -4.76
C THR A 54 -1.00 9.91 -3.92
N GLY A 55 -0.51 9.88 -2.68
CA GLY A 55 -0.46 11.07 -1.82
C GLY A 55 0.58 12.10 -2.28
N ALA A 56 1.76 11.64 -2.69
CA ALA A 56 2.84 12.48 -3.17
C ALA A 56 2.44 13.26 -4.43
N ILE A 57 1.83 12.60 -5.42
CA ILE A 57 1.38 13.29 -6.65
C ILE A 57 0.29 14.32 -6.37
N GLY A 58 -0.66 14.02 -5.47
CA GLY A 58 -1.69 14.98 -5.04
C GLY A 58 -1.09 16.21 -4.34
N GLY A 59 -0.08 16.01 -3.50
CA GLY A 59 0.65 17.10 -2.85
C GLY A 59 1.46 17.95 -3.83
N ILE A 60 2.15 17.32 -4.79
CA ILE A 60 2.97 18.00 -5.81
C ILE A 60 2.10 18.88 -6.72
N LEU A 61 0.92 18.39 -7.14
CA LEU A 61 -0.01 19.15 -7.98
C LEU A 61 -0.61 20.38 -7.26
N ALA A 62 -0.76 20.31 -5.93
CA ALA A 62 -1.20 21.43 -5.11
C ALA A 62 -0.14 22.55 -4.96
N MET A 63 1.13 22.31 -5.32
CA MET A 63 2.21 23.28 -5.16
C MET A 63 2.24 24.34 -6.26
N ALA A 64 2.28 25.62 -5.88
CA ALA A 64 2.44 26.76 -6.80
C ALA A 64 3.54 26.62 -7.88
N PRO A 65 4.78 26.13 -7.59
CA PRO A 65 5.81 25.95 -8.62
C PRO A 65 5.42 24.96 -9.73
N VAL A 66 4.63 23.92 -9.41
CA VAL A 66 4.14 22.95 -10.38
C VAL A 66 3.04 23.57 -11.24
N GLN A 67 2.12 24.31 -10.61
CA GLN A 67 1.07 25.04 -11.32
C GLN A 67 1.64 26.11 -12.27
N LEU A 68 2.75 26.74 -11.90
CA LEU A 68 3.46 27.70 -12.75
C LEU A 68 4.15 26.99 -13.93
N ARG A 69 4.81 25.86 -13.69
CA ARG A 69 5.48 25.08 -14.74
C ARG A 69 4.53 24.50 -15.78
N PHE A 70 3.35 24.04 -15.36
CA PHE A 70 2.32 23.53 -16.26
C PHE A 70 1.37 24.63 -16.77
N GLY A 71 1.62 25.90 -16.43
CA GLY A 71 0.93 27.05 -17.00
C GLY A 71 -0.51 27.27 -16.52
N TYR A 72 -1.01 26.51 -15.53
CA TYR A 72 -2.39 26.66 -15.03
C TYR A 72 -2.51 27.49 -13.75
N ALA A 73 -1.43 28.07 -13.22
CA ALA A 73 -1.45 28.86 -11.98
C ALA A 73 -2.51 29.98 -11.94
N ASN A 74 -2.75 30.67 -13.06
CA ASN A 74 -3.72 31.77 -13.16
C ASN A 74 -5.06 31.36 -13.80
N HIS A 75 -5.26 30.07 -14.05
CA HIS A 75 -6.51 29.58 -14.65
C HIS A 75 -7.62 29.39 -13.59
N SER A 76 -8.87 29.43 -14.05
CA SER A 76 -10.05 29.14 -13.24
C SER A 76 -9.88 27.82 -12.47
N PRO A 77 -10.33 27.72 -11.21
CA PRO A 77 -10.19 26.50 -10.39
C PRO A 77 -10.70 25.23 -11.07
N LYS A 78 -11.70 25.36 -11.96
CA LYS A 78 -12.26 24.26 -12.75
C LYS A 78 -11.26 23.67 -13.77
N VAL A 79 -10.42 24.53 -14.36
CA VAL A 79 -9.38 24.11 -15.32
C VAL A 79 -8.23 23.43 -14.58
N LYS A 80 -7.87 23.94 -13.39
CA LYS A 80 -6.85 23.31 -12.53
C LYS A 80 -7.25 21.89 -12.15
N SER A 81 -8.45 21.71 -11.59
CA SER A 81 -8.93 20.38 -11.18
C SER A 81 -9.02 19.41 -12.35
N THR A 82 -9.38 19.88 -13.55
CA THR A 82 -9.47 19.03 -14.76
C THR A 82 -8.10 18.53 -15.21
N MET A 83 -7.07 19.39 -15.19
CA MET A 83 -5.68 19.01 -15.49
C MET A 83 -5.14 18.01 -14.46
N GLU A 84 -5.35 18.26 -13.17
CA GLU A 84 -4.95 17.36 -12.10
C GLU A 84 -5.63 15.99 -12.21
N GLN A 85 -6.94 15.98 -12.48
CA GLN A 85 -7.71 14.75 -12.70
C GLN A 85 -7.24 13.96 -13.91
N ASN A 86 -6.84 14.63 -14.99
CA ASN A 86 -6.29 13.95 -16.17
C ASN A 86 -4.93 13.29 -15.87
N ILE A 87 -4.12 13.89 -15.00
CA ILE A 87 -2.85 13.29 -14.57
C ILE A 87 -3.14 12.07 -13.69
N VAL A 88 -4.04 12.19 -12.71
CA VAL A 88 -4.41 11.09 -11.81
C VAL A 88 -5.08 9.94 -12.55
N SER A 89 -5.88 10.21 -13.58
CA SER A 89 -6.52 9.15 -14.38
C SER A 89 -5.51 8.32 -15.19
N THR A 90 -4.42 8.94 -15.68
CA THR A 90 -3.32 8.18 -16.31
C THR A 90 -2.59 7.26 -15.32
N LEU A 91 -2.40 7.71 -14.07
CA LEU A 91 -1.81 6.88 -13.01
C LEU A 91 -2.74 5.69 -12.67
N GLN A 92 -4.04 5.95 -12.52
CA GLN A 92 -5.05 4.92 -12.26
C GLN A 92 -5.19 3.92 -13.41
N ALA A 93 -5.10 4.39 -14.66
CA ALA A 93 -5.08 3.52 -15.83
C ALA A 93 -3.88 2.56 -15.80
N GLY A 94 -2.71 3.04 -15.38
CA GLY A 94 -1.52 2.20 -15.18
C GLY A 94 -1.73 1.08 -14.15
N CYS A 95 -2.38 1.40 -13.02
CA CYS A 95 -2.72 0.40 -12.01
C CYS A 95 -3.70 -0.66 -12.53
N PHE A 96 -4.70 -0.24 -13.32
CA PHE A 96 -5.64 -1.16 -13.95
C PHE A 96 -4.96 -2.08 -14.97
N SER A 97 -4.04 -1.55 -15.78
CA SER A 97 -3.25 -2.33 -16.74
C SER A 97 -2.32 -3.35 -16.07
N LEU A 98 -1.70 -2.99 -14.96
CA LEU A 98 -0.89 -3.93 -14.18
C LEU A 98 -1.75 -5.06 -13.59
N ALA A 99 -2.90 -4.70 -13.00
CA ALA A 99 -3.83 -5.68 -12.45
C ALA A 99 -4.39 -6.63 -13.52
N SER A 100 -4.71 -6.13 -14.71
CA SER A 100 -5.20 -6.97 -15.80
C SER A 100 -4.11 -7.89 -16.37
N SER A 101 -2.83 -7.49 -16.32
CA SER A 101 -1.70 -8.36 -16.69
C SER A 101 -1.45 -9.51 -15.71
N LEU A 102 -1.90 -9.39 -14.46
CA LEU A 102 -1.80 -10.44 -13.44
C LEU A 102 -2.98 -11.43 -13.51
N ALA A 103 -4.05 -11.06 -14.21
CA ALA A 103 -5.25 -11.89 -14.38
C ALA A 103 -5.15 -12.89 -15.56
N ARG A 104 -3.96 -13.04 -16.14
CA ARG A 104 -3.66 -13.91 -17.28
C ARG A 104 -2.54 -14.88 -16.91
#